data_AF-A0A9R0T7D8-F1
#
_entry.id   AF-A0A9R0T7D8-F1
#
_cell.length_a   1.000
_cell.length_b   1.000
_cell.length_c   1.000
_cell.angle_alpha   90.00
_cell.angle_beta   90.00
_cell.angle_gamma   90.00
#
_symmetry.space_group_name_H-M   'P 1'
#
loop_
_entity.id
_entity.type
_entity.pdbx_description
1 polymer ?
#
loop_
_entity_poly.entity_id
_entity_poly.type
_entity_poly.pdbx_seq_one_letter_code
_entity_poly.pdbx_strand_id
1 'polypeptide(L)'
;MKFMKLGSNPDTFQDDGSEVRIVETELVSDITVRLGNTKFYLHKFPLLSKCARFQKLIPTTGDENIDIHIHDIPGGPKAFEICAKFCYGMVVTLNAYNVVAARCAAEYLEMNETVDKGNLIYKIDVFLSSSIFRSWKDSIIVLGTTKAHLPWSEDLKLVSHCIDSIASKASVDTSKVEWSYTYNRKKLSTENDLDMQWNGVKKQPSVPKDWWVEDLTDLDIDSYKQVISAIKTMGMVPKDAVGEAIKAYTYKKLPSLSKVSMIHGDGKVRAMLVTITCLLPSEKGSVSCSFLLKLLRATNLLKCGEMCRKELVKRIGRQLDEASVSDLLIPTVDGETTGYDIDMILSIVEEYVRQDCKNAQKHNAEVNGHVQAPSASMITVAKVVDGYLTEVAKDPNTPVLKFINLAEAISGNSRPVHDGIYRAIDMYMKEHPSLSKSDKKKLCCLMDCKKLSPEACAHAVQNERLPLRTVVQVLYHEQTRASAAATVRADSICIGSYESSRSGATTNTEDEWDGVIAVEDLSLSSKTTKQLGLVGQRHLAEPGPSQEDPLQEHQAVGCLALPASHQKSGAGVLAAASSSLRMNVA
;
A
#
# COMPACT_ATOMS: atom_id res chain seq x y z
N MET A 1 23.33 -8.72 18.40
CA MET A 1 24.23 -7.72 17.81
C MET A 1 25.65 -8.25 17.84
N LYS A 2 26.35 -8.25 16.72
CA LYS A 2 27.79 -8.58 16.67
C LYS A 2 28.62 -7.36 17.10
N PHE A 3 29.77 -7.61 17.74
CA PHE A 3 30.76 -6.59 18.06
C PHE A 3 32.18 -7.13 17.83
N MET A 4 33.13 -6.23 17.60
CA MET A 4 34.57 -6.52 17.54
C MET A 4 35.27 -5.68 18.61
N LYS A 5 36.17 -6.31 19.38
CA LYS A 5 37.10 -5.60 20.26
C LYS A 5 38.47 -5.52 19.58
N LEU A 6 39.04 -4.33 19.55
CA LEU A 6 40.41 -4.05 19.10
C LEU A 6 41.23 -3.55 20.28
N GLY A 7 42.55 -3.72 20.24
CA GLY A 7 43.45 -3.31 21.32
C GLY A 7 43.43 -4.22 22.55
N SER A 8 44.33 -3.93 23.48
CA SER A 8 44.55 -4.68 24.73
C SER A 8 44.78 -3.78 25.94
N ASN A 9 45.20 -2.53 25.71
CA ASN A 9 45.50 -1.57 26.77
C ASN A 9 44.20 -0.99 27.33
N PRO A 10 44.12 -0.65 28.63
CA PRO A 10 42.97 0.04 29.19
C PRO A 10 42.73 1.36 28.46
N ASP A 11 41.49 1.84 28.52
CA ASP A 11 41.13 3.16 28.02
C ASP A 11 41.64 4.22 29.02
N THR A 12 42.63 5.01 28.62
CA THR A 12 43.22 6.08 29.44
C THR A 12 42.84 7.48 28.96
N PHE A 13 41.81 7.60 28.12
CA PHE A 13 41.23 8.90 27.81
C PHE A 13 40.43 9.43 29.00
N GLN A 14 40.88 10.55 29.56
CA GLN A 14 40.09 11.32 30.52
C GLN A 14 39.04 12.16 29.79
N ASP A 15 37.83 12.14 30.36
CA ASP A 15 36.66 12.93 29.96
C ASP A 15 36.24 13.73 31.20
N ASP A 16 36.65 14.99 31.28
CA ASP A 16 36.32 15.89 32.40
C ASP A 16 34.94 16.56 32.24
N GLY A 17 34.17 16.16 31.21
CA GLY A 17 32.89 16.77 30.86
C GLY A 17 33.03 18.10 30.11
N SER A 18 34.24 18.62 29.93
CA SER A 18 34.52 19.73 29.01
C SER A 18 34.78 19.20 27.59
N GLU A 19 34.96 20.10 26.63
CA GLU A 19 35.31 19.74 25.24
C GLU A 19 36.81 19.42 25.10
N VAL A 20 37.40 18.74 26.10
CA VAL A 20 38.81 18.36 26.17
C VAL A 20 38.94 16.84 26.37
N ARG A 21 39.93 16.25 25.71
CA ARG A 21 40.26 14.82 25.74
C ARG A 21 41.77 14.70 25.94
N ILE A 22 42.19 14.13 27.06
CA ILE A 22 43.62 13.95 27.39
C ILE A 22 43.89 12.46 27.52
N VAL A 23 44.98 11.99 26.93
CA VAL A 23 45.49 10.64 27.16
C VAL A 23 46.36 10.66 28.42
N GLU A 24 45.91 9.98 29.48
CA GLU A 24 46.64 9.88 30.74
C GLU A 24 47.85 8.95 30.56
N THR A 25 49.04 9.56 30.60
CA THR A 25 50.36 8.93 30.55
C THR A 25 51.35 9.73 31.39
N GLU A 26 52.48 9.12 31.76
CA GLU A 26 53.61 9.80 32.43
C GLU A 26 54.35 10.82 31.53
N LEU A 27 53.99 10.89 30.25
CA LEU A 27 54.56 11.79 29.24
C LEU A 27 53.65 13.00 29.01
N VAL A 28 54.28 14.15 28.74
CA VAL A 28 53.59 15.38 28.31
C VAL A 28 53.17 15.22 26.84
N SER A 29 51.93 15.59 26.52
CA SER A 29 51.42 15.60 25.15
C SER A 29 52.19 16.60 24.27
N ASP A 30 52.72 16.13 23.13
CA ASP A 30 53.52 16.91 22.17
C ASP A 30 52.71 17.36 20.92
N ILE A 31 51.44 16.96 20.84
CA ILE A 31 50.50 17.35 19.78
C ILE A 31 49.09 17.61 20.34
N THR A 32 48.51 18.73 19.94
CA THR A 32 47.08 19.05 20.11
C THR A 32 46.36 18.88 18.77
N VAL A 33 45.22 18.19 18.75
CA VAL A 33 44.34 18.09 17.59
C VAL A 33 42.98 18.70 17.94
N ARG A 34 42.50 19.66 17.14
CA ARG A 34 41.23 20.37 17.36
C ARG A 34 40.19 19.96 16.32
N LEU A 35 39.03 19.53 16.82
CA LEU A 35 37.88 19.04 16.07
C LEU A 35 36.64 19.86 16.42
N GLY A 36 36.42 20.94 15.68
CA GLY A 36 35.46 21.97 16.06
C GLY A 36 35.84 22.56 17.42
N ASN A 37 34.97 22.38 18.42
CA ASN A 37 35.26 22.80 19.79
C ASN A 37 36.14 21.80 20.56
N THR A 38 36.15 20.51 20.18
CA THR A 38 36.82 19.47 20.97
C THR A 38 38.33 19.46 20.75
N LYS A 39 39.11 19.48 21.84
CA LYS A 39 40.58 19.41 21.81
C LYS A 39 41.06 18.06 22.30
N PHE A 40 41.97 17.44 21.55
CA PHE A 40 42.63 16.19 21.89
C PHE A 40 44.11 16.44 22.16
N TYR A 41 44.56 16.20 23.39
CA TYR A 41 45.96 16.25 23.79
C TYR A 41 46.55 14.84 23.67
N LEU A 42 47.47 14.67 22.72
CA LEU A 42 47.95 13.39 22.22
C LEU A 42 49.48 13.39 22.05
N HIS A 43 50.00 12.26 21.59
CA HIS A 43 51.41 12.01 21.34
C HIS A 43 51.65 11.75 19.85
N LYS A 44 52.70 12.35 19.26
CA LYS A 44 53.03 12.24 17.83
C LYS A 44 53.26 10.79 17.41
N PHE A 45 54.06 10.02 18.18
CA PHE A 45 54.50 8.68 17.79
C PHE A 45 53.35 7.68 17.54
N PRO A 46 52.37 7.49 18.46
CA PRO A 46 51.21 6.62 18.21
C PRO A 46 50.46 6.99 16.92
N LEU A 47 50.17 8.28 16.70
CA LEU A 47 49.45 8.76 15.52
C LEU A 47 50.25 8.55 14.23
N LEU A 48 51.52 8.95 14.21
CA LEU A 48 52.42 8.80 13.07
C LEU A 48 52.65 7.33 12.70
N SER A 49 52.57 6.40 13.66
CA SER A 49 52.75 4.97 13.41
C SER A 49 51.59 4.31 12.65
N LYS A 50 50.38 4.92 12.63
CA LYS A 50 49.16 4.33 12.03
C LYS A 50 48.43 5.22 11.02
N CYS A 51 48.65 6.54 11.02
CA CYS A 51 47.88 7.48 10.21
C CYS A 51 48.76 8.22 9.17
N ALA A 52 48.70 7.81 7.90
CA ALA A 52 49.46 8.46 6.83
C ALA A 52 49.13 9.95 6.69
N ARG A 53 47.90 10.37 7.00
CA ARG A 53 47.53 11.80 6.94
C ARG A 53 48.27 12.64 7.98
N PHE A 54 48.50 12.13 9.18
CA PHE A 54 49.29 12.84 10.19
C PHE A 54 50.78 12.90 9.79
N GLN A 55 51.31 11.87 9.13
CA GLN A 55 52.68 11.90 8.56
C GLN A 55 52.87 13.02 7.52
N LYS A 56 51.80 13.43 6.82
CA LYS A 56 51.81 14.54 5.85
C LYS A 56 51.58 15.92 6.48
N LEU A 57 50.81 15.96 7.58
CA LEU A 57 50.43 17.21 8.27
C LEU A 57 51.45 17.66 9.32
N ILE A 58 52.23 16.74 9.88
CA ILE A 58 53.24 17.01 10.91
C ILE A 58 54.60 17.26 10.23
N PRO A 59 55.20 18.46 10.35
CA PRO A 59 56.54 18.71 9.82
C PRO A 59 57.59 17.83 10.52
N THR A 60 58.54 17.29 9.75
CA THR A 60 59.63 16.45 10.27
C THR A 60 60.64 17.22 11.15
N THR A 61 60.52 18.55 11.22
CA THR A 61 61.48 19.45 11.88
C THR A 61 60.78 20.50 12.74
N GLY A 62 61.09 20.52 14.04
CA GLY A 62 61.39 21.79 14.72
C GLY A 62 60.37 22.43 15.67
N ASP A 63 59.16 21.88 15.88
CA ASP A 63 58.19 22.47 16.83
C ASP A 63 57.87 21.55 18.04
N GLU A 64 58.04 22.11 19.24
CA GLU A 64 57.82 21.42 20.52
C GLU A 64 56.33 21.28 20.89
N ASN A 65 55.45 22.09 20.29
CA ASN A 65 53.99 22.00 20.47
C ASN A 65 53.25 22.13 19.12
N ILE A 66 52.81 21.01 18.54
CA ILE A 66 52.12 21.02 17.25
C ILE A 66 50.59 21.12 17.47
N ASP A 67 49.93 22.04 16.78
CA ASP A 67 48.49 22.33 16.94
C ASP A 67 47.73 22.18 15.61
N ILE A 68 47.12 21.00 15.40
CA ILE A 68 46.47 20.63 14.14
C ILE A 68 44.97 20.88 14.21
N HIS A 69 44.46 21.67 13.27
CA HIS A 69 43.03 21.94 13.13
C HIS A 69 42.44 21.04 12.03
N ILE A 70 41.45 20.22 12.39
CA ILE A 70 40.71 19.35 11.47
C ILE A 70 39.22 19.69 11.60
N HIS A 71 38.66 20.31 10.56
CA HIS A 71 37.28 20.79 10.59
C HIS A 71 36.26 19.71 10.19
N ASP A 72 36.58 18.90 9.18
CA ASP A 72 35.62 18.04 8.47
C ASP A 72 35.94 16.53 8.59
N ILE A 73 36.23 16.03 9.79
CA ILE A 73 36.40 14.57 9.96
C ILE A 73 35.04 13.83 9.95
N PRO A 74 34.86 12.78 9.12
CA PRO A 74 33.62 12.02 9.09
C PRO A 74 33.29 11.41 10.45
N GLY A 75 32.06 11.60 10.92
CA GLY A 75 31.63 11.12 12.24
C GLY A 75 32.13 11.93 13.43
N GLY A 76 32.89 13.00 13.20
CA GLY A 76 33.27 13.99 14.21
C GLY A 76 34.20 13.46 15.33
N PRO A 77 34.27 14.17 16.47
CA PRO A 77 35.18 13.85 17.58
C PRO A 77 35.10 12.40 18.08
N LYS A 78 33.91 11.81 18.14
CA LYS A 78 33.71 10.42 18.62
C LYS A 78 34.31 9.38 17.66
N ALA A 79 34.27 9.64 16.36
CA ALA A 79 34.90 8.77 15.36
C ALA A 79 36.42 8.93 15.35
N PHE A 80 36.91 10.15 15.55
CA PHE A 80 38.33 10.41 15.77
C PHE A 80 38.87 9.72 17.02
N GLU A 81 38.15 9.78 18.14
CA GLU A 81 38.54 9.15 19.40
C GLU A 81 38.71 7.63 19.24
N ILE A 82 37.83 6.98 18.46
CA ILE A 82 37.96 5.56 18.08
C ILE A 82 39.28 5.30 17.32
N CYS A 83 39.60 6.14 16.33
CA CYS A 83 40.86 6.03 15.57
C CYS A 83 42.08 6.29 16.46
N ALA A 84 42.03 7.31 17.33
CA ALA A 84 43.09 7.63 18.27
C ALA A 84 43.34 6.48 19.25
N LYS A 85 42.30 5.95 19.90
CA LYS A 85 42.40 4.79 20.81
C LYS A 85 43.05 3.58 20.13
N PHE A 86 42.73 3.33 18.86
CA PHE A 86 43.40 2.29 18.07
C PHE A 86 44.92 2.55 17.91
N CYS A 87 45.34 3.79 17.66
CA CYS A 87 46.76 4.16 17.55
C CYS A 87 47.57 3.88 18.83
N TYR A 88 46.95 4.01 20.01
CA TYR A 88 47.57 3.69 21.31
C TYR A 88 47.42 2.21 21.72
N GLY A 89 46.78 1.37 20.90
CA GLY A 89 46.48 -0.02 21.24
C GLY A 89 45.45 -0.17 22.38
N MET A 90 44.70 0.89 22.69
CA MET A 90 43.64 0.89 23.70
C MET A 90 42.44 0.06 23.25
N VAL A 91 41.66 -0.45 24.22
CA VAL A 91 40.46 -1.22 23.94
C VAL A 91 39.39 -0.36 23.25
N VAL A 92 39.07 -0.71 22.01
CA VAL A 92 37.99 -0.10 21.20
C VAL A 92 36.95 -1.17 20.89
N THR A 93 35.67 -0.87 21.11
CA THR A 93 34.56 -1.76 20.74
C THR A 93 33.78 -1.21 19.54
N LEU A 94 33.82 -1.92 18.41
CA LEU A 94 33.05 -1.62 17.22
C LEU A 94 31.79 -2.50 17.14
N ASN A 95 30.69 -1.90 16.72
CA ASN A 95 29.37 -2.51 16.57
C ASN A 95 28.58 -1.81 15.45
N ALA A 96 27.36 -2.27 15.18
CA ALA A 96 26.53 -1.75 14.08
C ALA A 96 26.22 -0.24 14.15
N TYR A 97 26.29 0.41 15.32
CA TYR A 97 26.00 1.83 15.48
C TYR A 97 27.18 2.77 15.25
N ASN A 98 28.43 2.29 15.43
CA ASN A 98 29.64 3.13 15.35
C ASN A 98 30.62 2.72 14.25
N VAL A 99 30.47 1.52 13.65
CA VAL A 99 31.41 0.99 12.65
C VAL A 99 31.51 1.85 11.39
N VAL A 100 30.41 2.47 10.93
CA VAL A 100 30.44 3.36 9.75
C VAL A 100 31.22 4.63 10.04
N ALA A 101 30.93 5.31 11.15
CA ALA A 101 31.65 6.51 11.57
C ALA A 101 33.16 6.23 11.69
N ALA A 102 33.53 5.12 12.35
CA ALA A 102 34.91 4.66 12.46
C ALA A 102 35.55 4.36 11.09
N ARG A 103 34.81 3.72 10.17
CA ARG A 103 35.31 3.38 8.83
C ARG A 103 35.59 4.62 7.97
N CYS A 104 34.73 5.62 8.03
CA CYS A 104 34.88 6.87 7.31
C CYS A 104 35.99 7.75 7.92
N ALA A 105 36.11 7.81 9.26
CA ALA A 105 37.21 8.50 9.92
C ALA A 105 38.58 7.82 9.65
N ALA A 106 38.63 6.49 9.64
CA ALA A 106 39.84 5.74 9.31
C ALA A 106 40.29 5.97 7.86
N GLU A 107 39.36 6.08 6.91
CA GLU A 107 39.65 6.50 5.53
C GLU A 107 40.22 7.93 5.50
N TYR A 108 39.54 8.88 6.15
CA TYR A 108 39.96 10.28 6.22
C TYR A 108 41.38 10.44 6.78
N LEU A 109 41.77 9.62 7.76
CA LEU A 109 43.09 9.62 8.40
C LEU A 109 44.14 8.76 7.65
N GLU A 110 43.75 8.11 6.56
CA GLU A 110 44.57 7.19 5.76
C GLU A 110 45.15 6.02 6.58
N MET A 111 44.32 5.39 7.42
CA MET A 111 44.71 4.27 8.30
C MET A 111 44.70 2.92 7.55
N ASN A 112 45.47 2.85 6.48
CA ASN A 112 45.53 1.73 5.53
C ASN A 112 46.73 0.79 5.80
N GLU A 113 46.79 -0.32 5.06
CA GLU A 113 47.82 -1.35 5.23
C GLU A 113 49.21 -0.97 4.71
N THR A 114 49.37 0.14 3.98
CA THR A 114 50.72 0.60 3.55
C THR A 114 51.45 1.33 4.67
N VAL A 115 50.73 1.81 5.68
CA VAL A 115 51.30 2.42 6.91
C VAL A 115 51.61 1.35 7.96
N ASP A 116 50.69 0.40 8.17
CA ASP A 116 50.80 -0.61 9.23
C ASP A 116 50.09 -1.91 8.82
N LYS A 117 50.70 -3.07 9.08
CA LYS A 117 50.11 -4.35 8.66
C LYS A 117 48.84 -4.65 9.46
N GLY A 118 47.70 -4.81 8.77
CA GLY A 118 46.41 -4.99 9.42
C GLY A 118 45.92 -3.75 10.16
N ASN A 119 46.18 -2.55 9.62
CA ASN A 119 45.68 -1.27 10.16
C ASN A 119 44.14 -1.21 10.27
N LEU A 120 43.61 -0.13 10.85
CA LEU A 120 42.21 0.01 11.23
C LEU A 120 41.23 -0.22 10.07
N ILE A 121 41.52 0.30 8.86
CA ILE A 121 40.66 0.09 7.68
C ILE A 121 40.46 -1.40 7.40
N TYR A 122 41.55 -2.16 7.29
CA TYR A 122 41.51 -3.61 7.02
C TYR A 122 40.71 -4.36 8.09
N LYS A 123 40.98 -4.07 9.37
CA LYS A 123 40.26 -4.69 10.49
C LYS A 123 38.76 -4.41 10.46
N ILE A 124 38.36 -3.19 10.11
CA ILE A 124 36.94 -2.83 9.97
C ILE A 124 36.32 -3.54 8.76
N ASP A 125 36.98 -3.57 7.60
CA ASP A 125 36.44 -4.19 6.39
C ASP A 125 36.29 -5.72 6.54
N VAL A 126 37.21 -6.37 7.26
CA VAL A 126 37.05 -7.78 7.69
C VAL A 126 35.86 -7.95 8.64
N PHE A 127 35.65 -7.07 9.63
CA PHE A 127 34.50 -7.17 10.53
C PHE A 127 33.16 -6.93 9.82
N LEU A 128 33.11 -5.95 8.91
CA LEU A 128 31.94 -5.66 8.08
C LEU A 128 31.55 -6.87 7.23
N SER A 129 32.51 -7.42 6.47
CA SER A 129 32.27 -8.53 5.53
C SER A 129 32.00 -9.89 6.20
N SER A 130 32.70 -10.19 7.31
CA SER A 130 32.58 -11.48 8.02
C SER A 130 31.41 -11.54 9.01
N SER A 131 31.05 -10.40 9.62
CA SER A 131 30.14 -10.39 10.79
C SER A 131 28.89 -9.53 10.55
N ILE A 132 29.06 -8.24 10.24
CA ILE A 132 27.92 -7.32 10.07
C ILE A 132 27.07 -7.73 8.86
N PHE A 133 27.66 -7.82 7.67
CA PHE A 133 26.95 -8.16 6.45
C PHE A 133 26.48 -9.63 6.41
N ARG A 134 26.82 -10.45 7.41
CA ARG A 134 26.28 -11.81 7.62
C ARG A 134 25.11 -11.84 8.61
N SER A 135 24.90 -10.78 9.38
CA SER A 135 23.78 -10.61 10.31
C SER A 135 22.59 -9.93 9.59
N TRP A 136 21.35 -10.29 9.95
CA TRP A 136 20.16 -9.62 9.42
C TRP A 136 20.00 -8.23 10.05
N LYS A 137 19.86 -8.19 11.38
CA LYS A 137 19.60 -6.94 12.13
C LYS A 137 20.78 -5.97 12.08
N ASP A 138 22.01 -6.45 12.13
CA ASP A 138 23.16 -5.55 12.14
C ASP A 138 23.36 -4.87 10.76
N SER A 139 23.05 -5.52 9.63
CA SER A 139 23.04 -4.86 8.30
C SER A 139 22.00 -3.75 8.20
N ILE A 140 20.80 -3.94 8.77
CA ILE A 140 19.72 -2.93 8.76
C ILE A 140 20.11 -1.71 9.60
N ILE A 141 20.70 -1.94 10.78
CA ILE A 141 21.20 -0.87 11.65
C ILE A 141 22.32 -0.09 10.95
N VAL A 142 23.29 -0.78 10.33
CA VAL A 142 24.38 -0.12 9.61
C VAL A 142 23.85 0.73 8.44
N LEU A 143 22.90 0.21 7.65
CA LEU A 143 22.24 1.00 6.60
C LEU A 143 21.53 2.26 7.15
N GLY A 144 20.93 2.17 8.34
CA GLY A 144 20.37 3.36 9.01
C GLY A 144 21.42 4.40 9.41
N THR A 145 22.64 3.97 9.73
CA THR A 145 23.74 4.89 10.13
C THR A 145 24.47 5.56 8.96
N THR A 146 24.47 4.97 7.75
CA THR A 146 25.23 5.52 6.61
C THR A 146 24.78 6.93 6.21
N LYS A 147 23.50 7.26 6.37
CA LYS A 147 22.95 8.58 6.00
C LYS A 147 23.63 9.77 6.72
N ALA A 148 24.15 9.56 7.92
CA ALA A 148 24.89 10.56 8.69
C ALA A 148 26.36 10.74 8.23
N HIS A 149 26.82 9.95 7.27
CA HIS A 149 28.21 9.87 6.81
C HIS A 149 28.36 9.97 5.28
N LEU A 150 27.38 10.56 4.60
CA LEU A 150 27.47 10.89 3.18
C LEU A 150 28.46 12.06 2.95
N PRO A 151 29.21 12.09 1.83
CA PRO A 151 29.23 11.08 0.75
C PRO A 151 30.07 9.83 1.07
N TRP A 152 30.94 9.89 2.09
CA TRP A 152 31.93 8.84 2.41
C TRP A 152 31.36 7.41 2.46
N SER A 153 30.16 7.21 3.01
CA SER A 153 29.55 5.87 3.07
C SER A 153 29.10 5.31 1.71
N GLU A 154 28.82 6.17 0.73
CA GLU A 154 28.53 5.78 -0.65
C GLU A 154 29.82 5.52 -1.43
N ASP A 155 30.81 6.40 -1.33
CA ASP A 155 32.13 6.23 -1.97
C ASP A 155 32.82 4.95 -1.51
N LEU A 156 32.72 4.63 -0.22
CA LEU A 156 33.21 3.38 0.40
C LEU A 156 32.29 2.17 0.17
N LYS A 157 31.22 2.30 -0.62
CA LYS A 157 30.28 1.23 -1.00
C LYS A 157 29.59 0.53 0.17
N LEU A 158 29.56 1.16 1.34
CA LEU A 158 28.94 0.61 2.56
C LEU A 158 27.42 0.50 2.38
N VAL A 159 26.81 1.49 1.74
CA VAL A 159 25.37 1.52 1.42
C VAL A 159 24.99 0.33 0.53
N SER A 160 25.68 0.12 -0.60
CA SER A 160 25.42 -1.00 -1.51
C SER A 160 25.64 -2.36 -0.85
N HIS A 161 26.74 -2.55 -0.10
CA HIS A 161 26.97 -3.81 0.59
C HIS A 161 25.89 -4.13 1.64
N CYS A 162 25.33 -3.12 2.32
CA CYS A 162 24.18 -3.34 3.21
C CYS A 162 22.91 -3.74 2.43
N ILE A 163 22.61 -3.05 1.34
CA ILE A 163 21.46 -3.34 0.48
C ILE A 163 21.54 -4.78 -0.07
N ASP A 164 22.68 -5.17 -0.64
CA ASP A 164 22.92 -6.51 -1.18
C ASP A 164 22.82 -7.57 -0.08
N SER A 165 23.38 -7.28 1.10
CA SER A 165 23.34 -8.13 2.29
C SER A 165 21.92 -8.36 2.83
N ILE A 166 21.05 -7.35 2.75
CA ILE A 166 19.64 -7.41 3.16
C ILE A 166 18.82 -8.12 2.08
N ALA A 167 18.96 -7.72 0.82
CA ALA A 167 18.23 -8.30 -0.31
C ALA A 167 18.55 -9.79 -0.49
N SER A 168 19.82 -10.18 -0.34
CA SER A 168 20.24 -11.58 -0.37
C SER A 168 19.56 -12.39 0.74
N LYS A 169 19.51 -11.89 2.00
CA LYS A 169 18.87 -12.60 3.12
C LYS A 169 17.35 -12.69 2.99
N ALA A 170 16.69 -11.61 2.58
CA ALA A 170 15.25 -11.62 2.29
C ALA A 170 14.89 -12.59 1.15
N SER A 171 15.84 -12.89 0.26
CA SER A 171 15.72 -13.86 -0.84
C SER A 171 16.06 -15.30 -0.47
N VAL A 172 16.44 -15.60 0.78
CA VAL A 172 16.71 -16.97 1.23
C VAL A 172 15.40 -17.71 1.50
N ASP A 173 15.34 -18.96 1.06
CA ASP A 173 14.22 -19.87 1.37
C ASP A 173 13.95 -19.95 2.88
N THR A 174 12.67 -19.86 3.27
CA THR A 174 12.27 -19.81 4.69
C THR A 174 12.71 -21.03 5.51
N SER A 175 12.95 -22.18 4.88
CA SER A 175 13.50 -23.38 5.55
C SER A 175 14.96 -23.22 5.99
N LYS A 176 15.69 -22.25 5.44
CA LYS A 176 17.12 -21.97 5.70
C LYS A 176 17.34 -20.70 6.54
N VAL A 177 16.29 -20.11 7.08
CA VAL A 177 16.36 -18.91 7.92
C VAL A 177 16.68 -19.33 9.36
N GLU A 178 17.98 -19.35 9.68
CA GLU A 178 18.50 -19.75 11.00
C GLU A 178 18.77 -18.55 11.95
N TRP A 179 18.58 -17.32 11.48
CA TRP A 179 18.88 -16.09 12.23
C TRP A 179 17.63 -15.43 12.84
N SER A 180 17.83 -14.66 13.91
CA SER A 180 16.75 -13.95 14.60
C SER A 180 16.12 -12.84 13.74
N TYR A 181 14.79 -12.84 13.66
CA TYR A 181 13.97 -11.81 13.01
C TYR A 181 12.92 -11.23 13.97
N THR A 182 12.28 -10.12 13.59
CA THR A 182 11.14 -9.55 14.32
C THR A 182 9.82 -9.93 13.65
N TYR A 183 8.87 -10.48 14.40
CA TYR A 183 7.53 -10.79 13.90
C TYR A 183 6.48 -10.58 14.98
N ASN A 184 5.77 -9.45 14.92
CA ASN A 184 4.78 -8.99 15.88
C ASN A 184 3.40 -8.75 15.26
N ARG A 185 3.13 -9.26 14.05
CA ARG A 185 1.85 -9.10 13.35
C ARG A 185 0.72 -9.88 14.04
N LYS A 186 0.29 -9.34 15.18
CA LYS A 186 -0.84 -9.73 16.02
C LYS A 186 -1.01 -11.25 16.13
N LYS A 187 -0.28 -11.82 17.10
CA LYS A 187 -0.60 -13.06 17.85
C LYS A 187 -1.84 -13.78 17.30
N LEU A 188 -1.61 -14.88 16.56
CA LEU A 188 -2.60 -15.75 15.89
C LEU A 188 -4.02 -15.18 15.85
N SER A 189 -4.53 -14.88 14.65
CA SER A 189 -5.99 -14.74 14.45
C SER A 189 -6.70 -15.86 15.21
N THR A 190 -7.48 -15.47 16.21
CA THR A 190 -7.98 -16.34 17.28
C THR A 190 -8.72 -17.55 16.71
N GLU A 191 -8.77 -18.64 17.50
CA GLU A 191 -9.49 -19.89 17.19
C GLU A 191 -8.75 -20.83 16.21
N ASN A 192 -7.71 -21.53 16.71
CA ASN A 192 -7.40 -22.94 16.39
C ASN A 192 -6.28 -23.53 17.27
N ASP A 193 -6.16 -23.10 18.53
CA ASP A 193 -5.15 -23.59 19.49
C ASP A 193 -5.47 -25.00 20.05
N LEU A 194 -6.34 -25.74 19.37
CA LEU A 194 -6.82 -27.09 19.72
C LEU A 194 -6.26 -28.19 18.80
N ASP A 195 -5.63 -27.85 17.67
CA ASP A 195 -5.18 -28.84 16.66
C ASP A 195 -3.65 -29.04 16.59
N MET A 196 -2.87 -28.36 17.46
CA MET A 196 -1.41 -28.53 17.54
C MET A 196 -0.94 -29.67 18.46
N GLN A 197 -1.71 -30.76 18.58
CA GLN A 197 -1.34 -31.88 19.46
C GLN A 197 -1.55 -33.27 18.84
N TRP A 198 -0.59 -33.68 18.00
CA TRP A 198 -0.37 -35.08 17.62
C TRP A 198 1.06 -35.51 17.98
N ASN A 199 1.21 -36.61 18.73
CA ASN A 199 2.47 -37.29 19.09
C ASN A 199 3.55 -36.51 19.89
N GLY A 200 3.19 -35.51 20.71
CA GLY A 200 4.08 -34.97 21.77
C GLY A 200 5.35 -34.21 21.31
N VAL A 201 5.66 -34.20 20.02
CA VAL A 201 6.73 -33.41 19.42
C VAL A 201 6.16 -32.05 19.01
N LYS A 202 6.60 -30.98 19.68
CA LYS A 202 6.31 -29.61 19.23
C LYS A 202 6.89 -29.42 17.83
N LYS A 203 6.03 -29.35 16.79
CA LYS A 203 6.46 -28.86 15.47
C LYS A 203 7.03 -27.45 15.67
N GLN A 204 8.28 -27.24 15.28
CA GLN A 204 8.85 -25.90 15.20
C GLN A 204 7.96 -25.05 14.28
N PRO A 205 7.54 -23.83 14.68
CA PRO A 205 6.74 -22.99 13.82
C PRO A 205 7.57 -22.64 12.57
N SER A 206 7.07 -23.00 11.40
CA SER A 206 7.71 -22.69 10.12
C SER A 206 7.86 -21.17 9.96
N VAL A 207 9.04 -20.70 9.57
CA VAL A 207 9.31 -19.27 9.37
C VAL A 207 8.30 -18.68 8.36
N PRO A 208 7.54 -17.63 8.72
CA PRO A 208 6.57 -17.01 7.81
C PRO A 208 7.24 -16.46 6.55
N LYS A 209 6.57 -16.51 5.40
CA LYS A 209 7.10 -15.99 4.12
C LYS A 209 7.44 -14.49 4.14
N ASP A 210 6.86 -13.77 5.10
CA ASP A 210 6.98 -12.34 5.30
C ASP A 210 7.73 -11.96 6.60
N TRP A 211 8.53 -12.90 7.14
CA TRP A 211 9.34 -12.73 8.37
C TRP A 211 10.20 -11.46 8.39
N TRP A 212 10.65 -11.00 7.22
CA TRP A 212 11.55 -9.87 7.02
C TRP A 212 10.84 -8.51 6.98
N VAL A 213 9.51 -8.50 6.83
CA VAL A 213 8.76 -7.29 6.52
C VAL A 213 8.87 -6.23 7.62
N GLU A 214 8.65 -6.62 8.88
CA GLU A 214 8.56 -5.66 9.98
C GLU A 214 9.88 -4.90 10.22
N ASP A 215 11.01 -5.62 10.22
CA ASP A 215 12.34 -5.03 10.44
C ASP A 215 12.68 -3.96 9.36
N LEU A 216 12.18 -4.10 8.13
CA LEU A 216 12.39 -3.09 7.07
C LEU A 216 11.45 -1.88 7.18
N THR A 217 10.35 -1.96 7.93
CA THR A 217 9.38 -0.85 8.04
C THR A 217 9.91 0.37 8.80
N ASP A 218 11.02 0.22 9.53
CA ASP A 218 11.65 1.31 10.27
C ASP A 218 12.60 2.17 9.41
N LEU A 219 13.11 1.64 8.29
CA LEU A 219 13.92 2.40 7.32
C LEU A 219 13.21 3.68 6.86
N ASP A 220 13.97 4.70 6.47
CA ASP A 220 13.42 5.86 5.77
C ASP A 220 13.16 5.54 4.29
N ILE A 221 12.44 6.43 3.59
CA ILE A 221 11.90 6.14 2.26
C ILE A 221 12.98 5.88 1.21
N ASP A 222 14.15 6.51 1.33
CA ASP A 222 15.23 6.38 0.34
C ASP A 222 15.90 5.00 0.46
N SER A 223 16.30 4.62 1.68
CA SER A 223 16.86 3.30 1.96
C SER A 223 15.84 2.17 1.76
N TYR A 224 14.57 2.37 2.14
CA TYR A 224 13.50 1.41 1.88
C TYR A 224 13.29 1.18 0.37
N LYS A 225 13.26 2.26 -0.42
CA LYS A 225 13.18 2.20 -1.88
C LYS A 225 14.34 1.40 -2.48
N GLN A 226 15.56 1.66 -2.03
CA GLN A 226 16.76 0.95 -2.51
C GLN A 226 16.69 -0.55 -2.17
N VAL A 227 16.38 -0.90 -0.92
CA VAL A 227 16.27 -2.30 -0.45
C VAL A 227 15.17 -3.07 -1.19
N ILE A 228 13.95 -2.52 -1.29
CA ILE A 228 12.85 -3.17 -2.02
C ILE A 228 13.17 -3.30 -3.52
N SER A 229 13.87 -2.32 -4.11
CA SER A 229 14.32 -2.43 -5.52
C SER A 229 15.31 -3.58 -5.69
N ALA A 230 16.29 -3.72 -4.79
CA ALA A 230 17.25 -4.83 -4.83
C ALA A 230 16.57 -6.20 -4.63
N ILE A 231 15.63 -6.31 -3.68
CA ILE A 231 14.82 -7.53 -3.47
C ILE A 231 14.03 -7.89 -4.75
N LYS A 232 13.41 -6.90 -5.41
CA LYS A 232 12.70 -7.12 -6.68
C LYS A 232 13.64 -7.57 -7.80
N THR A 233 14.85 -7.02 -7.87
CA THR A 233 15.88 -7.41 -8.87
C THR A 233 16.40 -8.84 -8.64
N MET A 234 16.50 -9.31 -7.39
CA MET A 234 16.85 -10.71 -7.10
C MET A 234 15.79 -11.69 -7.59
N GLY A 235 14.52 -11.29 -7.66
CA GLY A 235 13.43 -12.07 -8.25
C GLY A 235 12.99 -13.34 -7.49
N MET A 236 13.67 -13.68 -6.39
CA MET A 236 13.39 -14.90 -5.59
C MET A 236 12.21 -14.73 -4.62
N VAL A 237 11.92 -13.49 -4.20
CA VAL A 237 10.85 -13.21 -3.24
C VAL A 237 9.49 -13.15 -3.95
N PRO A 238 8.47 -13.88 -3.48
CA PRO A 238 7.12 -13.82 -4.02
C PRO A 238 6.54 -12.39 -4.06
N LYS A 239 5.79 -12.07 -5.12
CA LYS A 239 5.34 -10.71 -5.43
C LYS A 239 4.27 -10.21 -4.46
N ASP A 240 3.44 -11.12 -3.96
CA ASP A 240 2.53 -10.95 -2.84
C ASP A 240 3.28 -10.58 -1.54
N ALA A 241 4.39 -11.25 -1.22
CA ALA A 241 5.20 -10.91 -0.06
C ALA A 241 5.84 -9.51 -0.19
N VAL A 242 6.33 -9.14 -1.37
CA VAL A 242 6.80 -7.77 -1.66
C VAL A 242 5.67 -6.73 -1.56
N GLY A 243 4.47 -7.08 -2.01
CA GLY A 243 3.29 -6.23 -1.92
C GLY A 243 2.82 -5.98 -0.49
N GLU A 244 2.75 -7.04 0.33
CA GLU A 244 2.45 -6.94 1.77
C GLU A 244 3.54 -6.17 2.52
N ALA A 245 4.81 -6.26 2.12
CA ALA A 245 5.87 -5.43 2.67
C ALA A 245 5.63 -3.93 2.44
N ILE A 246 5.35 -3.55 1.19
CA ILE A 246 5.05 -2.17 0.81
C ILE A 246 3.78 -1.67 1.51
N LYS A 247 2.76 -2.51 1.64
CA LYS A 247 1.52 -2.21 2.38
C LYS A 247 1.77 -2.01 3.88
N ALA A 248 2.57 -2.86 4.52
CA ALA A 248 2.95 -2.71 5.93
C ALA A 248 3.77 -1.42 6.16
N TYR A 249 4.76 -1.15 5.31
CA TYR A 249 5.53 0.10 5.32
C TYR A 249 4.60 1.31 5.17
N THR A 250 3.69 1.27 4.19
CA THR A 250 2.72 2.34 3.93
C THR A 250 1.85 2.61 5.16
N TYR A 251 1.26 1.59 5.79
CA TYR A 251 0.43 1.81 6.98
C TYR A 251 1.22 2.27 8.22
N LYS A 252 2.50 1.88 8.37
CA LYS A 252 3.35 2.35 9.47
C LYS A 252 3.78 3.80 9.29
N LYS A 253 4.18 4.21 8.07
CA LYS A 253 4.59 5.60 7.78
C LYS A 253 3.42 6.55 7.52
N LEU A 254 2.27 6.03 7.10
CA LEU A 254 1.02 6.78 6.85
C LEU A 254 -0.19 6.11 7.55
N PRO A 255 -0.28 6.13 8.89
CA PRO A 255 -1.47 5.62 9.60
C PRO A 255 -2.77 6.33 9.17
N SER A 256 -2.65 7.60 8.77
CA SER A 256 -3.72 8.44 8.21
C SER A 256 -4.20 8.02 6.83
N LEU A 257 -3.60 7.05 6.14
CA LEU A 257 -4.19 6.51 4.88
C LEU A 257 -5.61 5.97 5.08
N SER A 258 -5.97 5.64 6.33
CA SER A 258 -7.31 5.22 6.75
C SER A 258 -8.28 6.38 7.09
N LYS A 259 -7.81 7.62 7.21
CA LYS A 259 -8.59 8.78 7.69
C LYS A 259 -8.45 9.97 6.74
N VAL A 260 -9.56 10.58 6.37
CA VAL A 260 -9.64 11.65 5.35
C VAL A 260 -8.87 12.94 5.74
N SER A 261 -8.48 13.11 7.01
CA SER A 261 -7.66 14.23 7.47
C SER A 261 -6.17 14.04 7.09
N MET A 262 -5.82 14.48 5.89
CA MET A 262 -4.43 14.66 5.43
C MET A 262 -4.07 16.15 5.43
N ILE A 263 -4.12 16.80 6.59
CA ILE A 263 -3.70 18.20 6.77
C ILE A 263 -2.45 18.24 7.66
N HIS A 264 -1.29 17.89 7.08
CA HIS A 264 0.05 18.42 7.41
C HIS A 264 1.12 17.73 6.53
N GLY A 265 2.08 18.50 5.99
CA GLY A 265 3.29 17.94 5.35
C GLY A 265 3.18 17.51 3.87
N ASP A 266 2.21 18.06 3.13
CA ASP A 266 1.83 17.72 1.74
C ASP A 266 3.00 17.27 0.85
N GLY A 267 4.01 18.11 0.58
CA GLY A 267 5.10 17.78 -0.34
C GLY A 267 5.89 16.50 -0.01
N LYS A 268 6.18 16.23 1.26
CA LYS A 268 6.94 15.03 1.68
C LYS A 268 6.07 13.77 1.64
N VAL A 269 4.81 13.89 2.05
CA VAL A 269 3.83 12.78 1.97
C VAL A 269 3.54 12.42 0.51
N ARG A 270 3.37 13.43 -0.36
CA ARG A 270 3.18 13.27 -1.81
C ARG A 270 4.36 12.56 -2.48
N ALA A 271 5.59 12.99 -2.19
CA ALA A 271 6.80 12.34 -2.69
C ALA A 271 6.93 10.87 -2.22
N MET A 272 6.54 10.59 -0.97
CA MET A 272 6.51 9.22 -0.43
C MET A 272 5.43 8.36 -1.09
N LEU A 273 4.21 8.87 -1.31
CA LEU A 273 3.15 8.16 -2.04
C LEU A 273 3.55 7.84 -3.48
N VAL A 274 4.15 8.79 -4.21
CA VAL A 274 4.68 8.54 -5.56
C VAL A 274 5.74 7.44 -5.52
N THR A 275 6.67 7.49 -4.56
CA THR A 275 7.70 6.45 -4.41
C THR A 275 7.10 5.08 -4.09
N ILE A 276 6.11 5.00 -3.19
CA ILE A 276 5.37 3.77 -2.87
C ILE A 276 4.69 3.21 -4.13
N THR A 277 3.98 4.02 -4.92
CA THR A 277 3.35 3.60 -6.18
C THR A 277 4.34 3.08 -7.22
N CYS A 278 5.55 3.63 -7.28
CA CYS A 278 6.64 3.13 -8.12
C CYS A 278 7.21 1.79 -7.63
N LEU A 279 7.18 1.52 -6.32
CA LEU A 279 7.69 0.27 -5.74
C LEU A 279 6.73 -0.91 -5.90
N LEU A 280 5.41 -0.67 -6.01
CA LEU A 280 4.41 -1.73 -6.14
C LEU A 280 4.75 -2.72 -7.28
N PRO A 281 4.56 -4.04 -7.09
CA PRO A 281 4.52 -5.01 -8.17
C PRO A 281 3.40 -4.68 -9.18
N SER A 282 3.49 -5.23 -10.38
CA SER A 282 2.56 -4.93 -11.48
C SER A 282 1.57 -6.08 -11.76
N GLU A 283 1.78 -7.23 -11.14
CA GLU A 283 1.07 -8.48 -11.37
C GLU A 283 -0.19 -8.59 -10.51
N LYS A 284 -1.29 -9.11 -11.08
CA LYS A 284 -2.56 -9.35 -10.37
C LYS A 284 -2.33 -10.18 -9.10
N GLY A 285 -3.01 -9.82 -8.02
CA GLY A 285 -2.93 -10.54 -6.74
C GLY A 285 -1.68 -10.25 -5.90
N SER A 286 -0.71 -9.48 -6.41
CA SER A 286 0.47 -9.08 -5.61
C SER A 286 0.11 -8.13 -4.46
N VAL A 287 -0.99 -7.39 -4.61
CA VAL A 287 -1.45 -6.37 -3.64
C VAL A 287 -2.98 -6.32 -3.75
N SER A 288 -3.71 -6.36 -2.64
CA SER A 288 -5.19 -6.32 -2.64
C SER A 288 -5.77 -5.08 -3.33
N CYS A 289 -6.83 -5.24 -4.13
CA CYS A 289 -7.50 -4.13 -4.82
C CYS A 289 -7.95 -2.98 -3.90
N SER A 290 -8.50 -3.29 -2.72
CA SER A 290 -8.92 -2.29 -1.73
C SER A 290 -7.76 -1.39 -1.22
N PHE A 291 -6.53 -1.91 -1.16
CA PHE A 291 -5.35 -1.09 -0.82
C PHE A 291 -4.94 -0.18 -1.98
N LEU A 292 -5.03 -0.64 -3.23
CA LEU A 292 -4.78 0.20 -4.40
C LEU A 292 -5.80 1.33 -4.52
N LEU A 293 -7.08 1.07 -4.23
CA LEU A 293 -8.14 2.09 -4.20
C LEU A 293 -7.92 3.11 -3.06
N LYS A 294 -7.47 2.66 -1.87
CA LYS A 294 -7.07 3.56 -0.77
C LYS A 294 -5.86 4.43 -1.12
N LEU A 295 -4.85 3.87 -1.80
CA LEU A 295 -3.75 4.65 -2.37
C LEU A 295 -4.26 5.66 -3.41
N LEU A 296 -5.12 5.24 -4.35
CA LEU A 296 -5.66 6.12 -5.38
C LEU A 296 -6.40 7.31 -4.76
N ARG A 297 -7.28 7.06 -3.78
CA ARG A 297 -7.97 8.09 -2.99
C ARG A 297 -7.00 9.08 -2.35
N ALA A 298 -5.94 8.59 -1.69
CA ALA A 298 -4.93 9.46 -1.09
C ALA A 298 -4.12 10.25 -2.14
N THR A 299 -3.82 9.64 -3.30
CA THR A 299 -3.14 10.34 -4.40
C THR A 299 -4.00 11.41 -5.05
N ASN A 300 -5.32 11.24 -5.09
CA ASN A 300 -6.27 12.25 -5.58
C ASN A 300 -6.31 13.44 -4.61
N LEU A 301 -6.56 13.16 -3.32
CA LEU A 301 -6.64 14.18 -2.26
C LEU A 301 -5.36 15.04 -2.15
N LEU A 302 -4.18 14.44 -2.30
CA LEU A 302 -2.88 15.14 -2.28
C LEU A 302 -2.38 15.58 -3.66
N LYS A 303 -3.24 15.55 -4.69
CA LYS A 303 -2.96 15.97 -6.08
C LYS A 303 -1.60 15.47 -6.59
N CYS A 304 -1.35 14.18 -6.40
CA CYS A 304 -0.14 13.53 -6.92
C CYS A 304 -0.12 13.56 -8.45
N GLY A 305 1.08 13.64 -9.04
CA GLY A 305 1.24 13.78 -10.49
C GLY A 305 0.54 12.68 -11.30
N GLU A 306 0.01 13.08 -12.47
CA GLU A 306 -0.94 12.28 -13.25
C GLU A 306 -0.45 10.86 -13.61
N MET A 307 0.87 10.69 -13.83
CA MET A 307 1.49 9.39 -14.09
C MET A 307 1.28 8.38 -12.95
N CYS A 308 1.32 8.85 -11.69
CA CYS A 308 1.06 8.03 -10.50
C CYS A 308 -0.39 7.53 -10.50
N ARG A 309 -1.34 8.43 -10.78
CA ARG A 309 -2.78 8.14 -10.90
C ARG A 309 -3.07 7.14 -12.02
N LYS A 310 -2.53 7.37 -13.22
CA LYS A 310 -2.68 6.48 -14.40
C LYS A 310 -2.16 5.07 -14.13
N GLU A 311 -0.99 4.93 -13.48
CA GLU A 311 -0.43 3.61 -13.17
C GLU A 311 -1.19 2.89 -12.02
N LEU A 312 -1.79 3.62 -11.07
CA LEU A 312 -2.73 3.02 -10.10
C LEU A 312 -4.02 2.53 -10.78
N VAL A 313 -4.65 3.36 -11.62
CA VAL A 313 -5.85 2.99 -12.40
C VAL A 313 -5.60 1.71 -13.22
N LYS A 314 -4.46 1.64 -13.91
CA LYS A 314 -4.01 0.48 -14.69
C LYS A 314 -3.84 -0.81 -13.87
N ARG A 315 -3.42 -0.71 -12.61
CA ARG A 315 -3.31 -1.86 -11.69
C ARG A 315 -4.65 -2.25 -11.09
N ILE A 316 -5.48 -1.27 -10.69
CA ILE A 316 -6.84 -1.54 -10.17
C ILE A 316 -7.68 -2.23 -11.26
N GLY A 317 -7.58 -1.77 -12.52
CA GLY A 317 -8.24 -2.39 -13.67
C GLY A 317 -7.81 -3.83 -13.96
N ARG A 318 -6.76 -4.39 -13.33
CA ARG A 318 -6.42 -5.83 -13.43
C ARG A 318 -7.27 -6.71 -12.53
N GLN A 319 -7.86 -6.13 -11.49
CA GLN A 319 -8.39 -6.85 -10.34
C GLN A 319 -9.59 -6.13 -9.70
N LEU A 320 -10.37 -5.42 -10.51
CA LEU A 320 -11.58 -4.73 -10.08
C LEU A 320 -12.65 -5.72 -9.56
N ASP A 321 -12.56 -6.99 -9.96
CA ASP A 321 -13.35 -8.11 -9.47
C ASP A 321 -13.15 -8.42 -7.97
N GLU A 322 -12.08 -7.89 -7.35
CA GLU A 322 -11.84 -7.98 -5.89
C GLU A 322 -12.39 -6.77 -5.09
N ALA A 323 -12.95 -5.75 -5.76
CA ALA A 323 -13.33 -4.50 -5.10
C ALA A 323 -14.72 -4.56 -4.44
N SER A 324 -14.89 -3.89 -3.30
CA SER A 324 -16.20 -3.63 -2.71
C SER A 324 -16.76 -2.28 -3.18
N VAL A 325 -18.10 -2.12 -3.15
CA VAL A 325 -18.75 -0.82 -3.45
C VAL A 325 -18.18 0.31 -2.57
N SER A 326 -17.87 0.03 -1.30
CA SER A 326 -17.24 0.98 -0.38
C SER A 326 -15.82 1.40 -0.77
N ASP A 327 -15.06 0.57 -1.50
CA ASP A 327 -13.72 0.96 -1.98
C ASP A 327 -13.80 1.90 -3.19
N LEU A 328 -14.91 1.87 -3.96
CA LEU A 328 -15.15 2.77 -5.11
C LEU A 328 -15.60 4.18 -4.67
N LEU A 329 -15.94 4.40 -3.40
CA LEU A 329 -16.38 5.71 -2.87
C LEU A 329 -15.19 6.68 -2.69
N ILE A 330 -14.62 7.11 -3.82
CA ILE A 330 -13.54 8.09 -3.92
C ILE A 330 -14.17 9.50 -3.95
N PRO A 331 -13.87 10.39 -2.98
CA PRO A 331 -14.41 11.74 -2.96
C PRO A 331 -13.78 12.64 -4.02
N THR A 332 -14.54 13.62 -4.48
CA THR A 332 -14.04 14.74 -5.29
C THR A 332 -13.13 15.64 -4.44
N VAL A 333 -12.19 16.33 -5.10
CA VAL A 333 -11.13 17.12 -4.42
C VAL A 333 -11.37 18.63 -4.54
N ASP A 334 -12.11 19.07 -5.56
CA ASP A 334 -12.13 20.46 -6.03
C ASP A 334 -13.48 21.18 -5.84
N GLY A 335 -14.16 20.90 -4.72
CA GLY A 335 -15.41 21.59 -4.35
C GLY A 335 -16.56 21.38 -5.35
N GLU A 336 -16.47 20.32 -6.16
CA GLU A 336 -17.54 19.90 -7.06
C GLU A 336 -18.81 19.59 -6.25
N THR A 337 -19.98 19.89 -6.82
CA THR A 337 -21.27 19.65 -6.15
C THR A 337 -21.55 18.16 -5.94
N THR A 338 -20.90 17.28 -6.72
CA THR A 338 -20.96 15.83 -6.55
C THR A 338 -19.98 15.33 -5.49
N GLY A 339 -20.46 14.50 -4.56
CA GLY A 339 -19.66 13.94 -3.48
C GLY A 339 -18.61 12.89 -3.89
N TYR A 340 -18.70 12.32 -5.10
CA TYR A 340 -17.83 11.24 -5.58
C TYR A 340 -17.28 11.48 -6.99
N ASP A 341 -16.03 11.04 -7.21
CA ASP A 341 -15.28 11.18 -8.46
C ASP A 341 -15.69 10.08 -9.46
N ILE A 342 -16.82 10.29 -10.15
CA ILE A 342 -17.40 9.34 -11.10
C ILE A 342 -16.49 9.11 -12.32
N ASP A 343 -15.75 10.14 -12.76
CA ASP A 343 -14.90 10.05 -13.95
C ASP A 343 -13.63 9.20 -13.68
N MET A 344 -13.13 9.21 -12.44
CA MET A 344 -12.10 8.26 -12.00
C MET A 344 -12.60 6.81 -12.04
N ILE A 345 -13.81 6.55 -11.54
CA ILE A 345 -14.39 5.20 -11.54
C ILE A 345 -14.67 4.73 -12.98
N LEU A 346 -15.18 5.61 -13.86
CA LEU A 346 -15.31 5.35 -15.30
C LEU A 346 -13.96 4.96 -15.90
N SER A 347 -12.90 5.73 -15.63
CA SER A 347 -11.54 5.44 -16.11
C SER A 347 -11.02 4.06 -15.66
N ILE A 348 -11.37 3.61 -14.45
CA ILE A 348 -11.01 2.29 -13.91
C ILE A 348 -11.80 1.17 -14.58
N VAL A 349 -13.10 1.38 -14.83
CA VAL A 349 -13.97 0.40 -15.51
C VAL A 349 -13.55 0.24 -16.98
N GLU A 350 -13.31 1.33 -17.70
CA GLU A 350 -12.78 1.30 -19.07
C GLU A 350 -11.42 0.59 -19.16
N GLU A 351 -10.57 0.79 -18.16
CA GLU A 351 -9.29 0.06 -18.06
C GLU A 351 -9.51 -1.44 -17.86
N TYR A 352 -10.42 -1.85 -16.98
CA TYR A 352 -10.77 -3.26 -16.76
C TYR A 352 -11.28 -3.92 -18.05
N VAL A 353 -12.29 -3.32 -18.68
CA VAL A 353 -12.90 -3.85 -19.91
C VAL A 353 -11.88 -3.97 -21.04
N ARG A 354 -11.01 -2.96 -21.20
CA ARG A 354 -9.94 -2.95 -22.21
C ARG A 354 -8.84 -3.98 -21.92
N GLN A 355 -8.67 -4.42 -20.68
CA GLN A 355 -7.74 -5.50 -20.33
C GLN A 355 -8.38 -6.88 -20.50
N ASP A 356 -9.64 -7.05 -20.12
CA ASP A 356 -10.40 -8.29 -20.33
C ASP A 356 -10.48 -8.65 -21.82
N CYS A 357 -10.83 -7.68 -22.69
CA CYS A 357 -10.80 -7.83 -24.14
C CYS A 357 -9.43 -8.25 -24.70
N LYS A 358 -8.31 -7.74 -24.13
CA LYS A 358 -6.95 -8.13 -24.55
C LYS A 358 -6.58 -9.55 -24.12
N ASN A 359 -7.13 -10.03 -23.00
CA ASN A 359 -6.92 -11.39 -22.54
C ASN A 359 -7.74 -12.38 -23.39
N ALA A 360 -9.01 -12.05 -23.67
CA ALA A 360 -9.85 -12.82 -24.60
C ALA A 360 -9.19 -12.95 -25.99
N GLN A 361 -8.66 -11.86 -26.55
CA GLN A 361 -7.95 -11.90 -27.85
C GLN A 361 -6.70 -12.78 -27.87
N LYS A 362 -6.00 -12.95 -26.74
CA LYS A 362 -4.84 -13.88 -26.65
C LYS A 362 -5.27 -15.34 -26.63
N HIS A 363 -6.39 -15.66 -25.98
CA HIS A 363 -6.92 -17.03 -25.94
C HIS A 363 -7.68 -17.40 -27.23
N ASN A 364 -8.26 -16.43 -27.92
CA ASN A 364 -9.07 -16.66 -29.13
C ASN A 364 -8.25 -16.73 -30.42
N ALA A 365 -6.92 -16.83 -30.35
CA ALA A 365 -6.07 -17.04 -31.53
C ALA A 365 -6.20 -18.47 -32.12
N GLU A 366 -6.81 -19.42 -31.40
CA GLU A 366 -6.86 -20.84 -31.79
C GLU A 366 -8.28 -21.41 -31.99
N VAL A 367 -9.37 -20.72 -31.62
CA VAL A 367 -10.75 -21.25 -31.75
C VAL A 367 -11.75 -20.21 -32.28
N ASN A 368 -12.54 -20.62 -33.28
CA ASN A 368 -13.50 -19.79 -34.01
C ASN A 368 -14.64 -19.21 -33.15
N GLY A 369 -14.83 -17.90 -33.25
CA GLY A 369 -16.12 -17.27 -33.62
C GLY A 369 -17.36 -17.41 -32.73
N HIS A 370 -17.31 -18.10 -31.59
CA HIS A 370 -18.47 -18.23 -30.71
C HIS A 370 -18.68 -16.99 -29.83
N VAL A 371 -19.94 -16.64 -29.57
CA VAL A 371 -20.29 -15.58 -28.62
C VAL A 371 -19.91 -16.04 -27.21
N GLN A 372 -18.76 -15.57 -26.74
CA GLN A 372 -18.18 -15.99 -25.46
C GLN A 372 -19.09 -15.51 -24.31
N ALA A 373 -19.46 -16.45 -23.42
CA ALA A 373 -20.17 -16.11 -22.19
C ALA A 373 -19.32 -15.18 -21.30
N PRO A 374 -19.93 -14.26 -20.52
CA PRO A 374 -19.17 -13.36 -19.68
C PRO A 374 -18.32 -14.12 -18.66
N SER A 375 -17.09 -13.67 -18.44
CA SER A 375 -16.24 -14.22 -17.37
C SER A 375 -16.87 -13.97 -16.00
N ALA A 376 -16.68 -14.90 -15.05
CA ALA A 376 -17.23 -14.75 -13.70
C ALA A 376 -16.77 -13.45 -13.01
N SER A 377 -15.52 -13.03 -13.27
CA SER A 377 -14.97 -11.76 -12.81
C SER A 377 -15.69 -10.55 -13.43
N MET A 378 -16.02 -10.57 -14.73
CA MET A 378 -16.78 -9.50 -15.38
C MET A 378 -18.22 -9.39 -14.87
N ILE A 379 -18.86 -10.51 -14.49
CA ILE A 379 -20.17 -10.51 -13.81
C ILE A 379 -20.05 -9.86 -12.41
N THR A 380 -18.98 -10.15 -11.66
CA THR A 380 -18.73 -9.53 -10.35
C THR A 380 -18.50 -8.02 -10.50
N VAL A 381 -17.68 -7.58 -11.47
CA VAL A 381 -17.47 -6.15 -11.76
C VAL A 381 -18.79 -5.45 -12.13
N ALA A 382 -19.63 -6.06 -12.96
CA ALA A 382 -20.95 -5.52 -13.28
C ALA A 382 -21.82 -5.30 -12.03
N LYS A 383 -21.84 -6.26 -11.09
CA LYS A 383 -22.57 -6.13 -9.81
C LYS A 383 -22.00 -5.01 -8.92
N VAL A 384 -20.67 -4.87 -8.86
CA VAL A 384 -20.01 -3.81 -8.06
C VAL A 384 -20.29 -2.43 -8.65
N VAL A 385 -20.27 -2.28 -9.97
CA VAL A 385 -20.59 -1.01 -10.66
C VAL A 385 -22.08 -0.67 -10.55
N ASP A 386 -22.99 -1.62 -10.73
CA ASP A 386 -24.44 -1.40 -10.50
C ASP A 386 -24.72 -1.02 -9.03
N GLY A 387 -23.95 -1.57 -8.08
CA GLY A 387 -23.94 -1.17 -6.67
C GLY A 387 -23.46 0.27 -6.46
N TYR A 388 -22.33 0.65 -7.06
CA TYR A 388 -21.80 2.02 -7.01
C TYR A 388 -22.74 3.03 -7.67
N LEU A 389 -23.35 2.68 -8.81
CA LEU A 389 -24.40 3.48 -9.46
C LEU A 389 -25.59 3.70 -8.53
N THR A 390 -25.98 2.71 -7.72
CA THR A 390 -27.03 2.88 -6.69
C THR A 390 -26.62 3.87 -5.60
N GLU A 391 -25.33 3.97 -5.25
CA GLU A 391 -24.84 4.92 -4.23
C GLU A 391 -24.72 6.35 -4.78
N VAL A 392 -24.14 6.57 -5.96
CA VAL A 392 -24.04 7.93 -6.56
C VAL A 392 -25.39 8.48 -6.98
N ALA A 393 -26.38 7.62 -7.26
CA ALA A 393 -27.76 8.02 -7.51
C ALA A 393 -28.48 8.63 -6.29
N LYS A 394 -27.89 8.56 -5.09
CA LYS A 394 -28.41 9.22 -3.89
C LYS A 394 -28.00 10.69 -3.78
N ASP A 395 -27.05 11.14 -4.61
CA ASP A 395 -26.57 12.52 -4.66
C ASP A 395 -27.35 13.32 -5.73
N PRO A 396 -28.22 14.28 -5.35
CA PRO A 396 -29.02 15.06 -6.30
C PRO A 396 -28.20 15.88 -7.32
N ASN A 397 -26.90 16.05 -7.08
CA ASN A 397 -26.00 16.76 -7.99
C ASN A 397 -25.38 15.85 -9.08
N THR A 398 -25.54 14.52 -8.99
CA THR A 398 -24.97 13.57 -9.96
C THR A 398 -25.49 13.86 -11.39
N PRO A 399 -24.61 14.14 -12.38
CA PRO A 399 -25.04 14.40 -13.75
C PRO A 399 -25.49 13.13 -14.48
N VAL A 400 -26.66 13.18 -15.13
CA VAL A 400 -27.25 12.02 -15.84
C VAL A 400 -26.34 11.43 -16.91
N LEU A 401 -25.51 12.26 -17.57
CA LEU A 401 -24.57 11.80 -18.59
C LEU A 401 -23.42 10.99 -17.96
N LYS A 402 -22.87 11.40 -16.81
CA LYS A 402 -21.84 10.63 -16.10
C LYS A 402 -22.39 9.27 -15.63
N PHE A 403 -23.63 9.25 -15.13
CA PHE A 403 -24.33 8.02 -14.74
C PHE A 403 -24.53 7.06 -15.94
N ILE A 404 -25.03 7.56 -17.07
CA ILE A 404 -25.24 6.77 -18.29
C ILE A 404 -23.91 6.21 -18.81
N ASN A 405 -22.88 7.06 -18.97
CA ASN A 405 -21.58 6.63 -19.49
C ASN A 405 -20.96 5.48 -18.65
N LEU A 406 -21.04 5.56 -17.32
CA LEU A 406 -20.54 4.51 -16.43
C LEU A 406 -21.37 3.21 -16.51
N ALA A 407 -22.69 3.31 -16.69
CA ALA A 407 -23.54 2.13 -16.90
C ALA A 407 -23.25 1.43 -18.24
N GLU A 408 -23.04 2.20 -19.31
CA GLU A 408 -22.75 1.74 -20.68
C GLU A 408 -21.33 1.20 -20.86
N ALA A 409 -20.36 1.64 -20.05
CA ALA A 409 -18.99 1.13 -20.06
C ALA A 409 -18.91 -0.40 -19.85
N ILE A 410 -19.93 -1.00 -19.21
CA ILE A 410 -20.08 -2.45 -19.06
C ILE A 410 -21.18 -2.96 -19.99
N SER A 411 -20.82 -3.88 -20.89
CA SER A 411 -21.76 -4.54 -21.80
C SER A 411 -22.92 -5.20 -21.06
N GLY A 412 -24.14 -5.02 -21.57
CA GLY A 412 -25.36 -5.66 -21.06
C GLY A 412 -25.33 -7.19 -21.07
N ASN A 413 -24.43 -7.83 -21.82
CA ASN A 413 -24.23 -9.28 -21.75
C ASN A 413 -23.65 -9.72 -20.39
N SER A 414 -22.82 -8.89 -19.77
CA SER A 414 -22.18 -9.14 -18.47
C SER A 414 -23.14 -9.10 -17.28
N ARG A 415 -24.37 -8.63 -17.52
CA ARG A 415 -25.48 -8.63 -16.57
C ARG A 415 -26.42 -9.80 -16.91
N PRO A 416 -26.33 -10.95 -16.23
CA PRO A 416 -27.29 -12.05 -16.41
C PRO A 416 -28.68 -11.67 -15.86
N VAL A 417 -28.71 -10.89 -14.79
CA VAL A 417 -29.91 -10.33 -14.14
C VAL A 417 -29.74 -8.81 -14.06
N HIS A 418 -30.78 -8.05 -14.38
CA HIS A 418 -30.73 -6.59 -14.50
C HIS A 418 -31.28 -5.82 -13.28
N ASP A 419 -31.64 -6.52 -12.21
CA ASP A 419 -32.19 -5.93 -10.98
C ASP A 419 -31.26 -4.86 -10.34
N GLY A 420 -29.94 -5.07 -10.43
CA GLY A 420 -28.94 -4.12 -9.92
C GLY A 420 -29.00 -2.77 -10.64
N ILE A 421 -28.85 -2.79 -11.97
CA ILE A 421 -28.96 -1.58 -12.79
C ILE A 421 -30.38 -0.97 -12.73
N TYR A 422 -31.44 -1.78 -12.62
CA TYR A 422 -32.80 -1.29 -12.40
C TYR A 422 -32.92 -0.51 -11.08
N ARG A 423 -32.42 -1.04 -9.97
CA ARG A 423 -32.42 -0.35 -8.67
C ARG A 423 -31.63 0.97 -8.71
N ALA A 424 -30.51 0.99 -9.44
CA ALA A 424 -29.74 2.23 -9.63
C ALA A 424 -30.51 3.27 -10.44
N ILE A 425 -31.16 2.87 -11.55
CA ILE A 425 -32.05 3.74 -12.34
C ILE A 425 -33.21 4.24 -11.47
N ASP A 426 -33.81 3.38 -10.65
CA ASP A 426 -34.93 3.76 -9.80
C ASP A 426 -34.54 4.80 -8.74
N MET A 427 -33.41 4.57 -8.05
CA MET A 427 -32.86 5.53 -7.11
C MET A 427 -32.58 6.87 -7.79
N TYR A 428 -32.00 6.84 -8.99
CA TYR A 428 -31.70 8.05 -9.76
C TYR A 428 -32.99 8.79 -10.19
N MET A 429 -34.04 8.08 -10.58
CA MET A 429 -35.35 8.70 -10.85
C MET A 429 -36.08 9.18 -9.59
N LYS A 430 -35.67 8.73 -8.40
CA LYS A 430 -36.19 9.18 -7.10
C LYS A 430 -35.62 10.55 -6.71
N GLU A 431 -34.29 10.64 -6.67
CA GLU A 431 -33.57 11.79 -6.15
C GLU A 431 -33.40 12.91 -7.19
N HIS A 432 -33.70 12.64 -8.48
CA HIS A 432 -33.74 13.64 -9.55
C HIS A 432 -35.15 13.80 -10.19
N PRO A 433 -36.16 14.38 -9.50
CA PRO A 433 -37.51 14.55 -10.05
C PRO A 433 -37.60 15.39 -11.33
N SER A 434 -36.64 16.31 -11.54
CA SER A 434 -36.57 17.25 -12.67
C SER A 434 -36.12 16.63 -14.01
N LEU A 435 -35.89 15.31 -14.06
CA LEU A 435 -35.43 14.62 -15.27
C LEU A 435 -36.37 14.77 -16.47
N SER A 436 -35.80 15.10 -17.62
CA SER A 436 -36.52 15.22 -18.88
C SER A 436 -37.09 13.87 -19.35
N LYS A 437 -38.18 13.89 -20.12
CA LYS A 437 -38.76 12.66 -20.73
C LYS A 437 -37.74 11.92 -21.60
N SER A 438 -36.83 12.65 -22.27
CA SER A 438 -35.73 12.09 -23.04
C SER A 438 -34.70 11.36 -22.17
N ASP A 439 -34.34 11.90 -21.01
CA ASP A 439 -33.32 11.29 -20.15
C ASP A 439 -33.89 10.10 -19.37
N LYS A 440 -35.16 10.18 -18.93
CA LYS A 440 -35.89 9.00 -18.41
C LYS A 440 -35.92 7.87 -19.43
N LYS A 441 -36.13 8.18 -20.72
CA LYS A 441 -36.06 7.18 -21.81
C LYS A 441 -34.65 6.59 -21.95
N LYS A 442 -33.59 7.42 -21.97
CA LYS A 442 -32.19 6.93 -22.06
C LYS A 442 -31.83 6.02 -20.89
N LEU A 443 -32.16 6.42 -19.66
CA LEU A 443 -31.92 5.61 -18.45
C LEU A 443 -32.61 4.25 -18.54
N CYS A 444 -33.89 4.21 -18.96
CA CYS A 444 -34.58 2.93 -19.15
C CYS A 444 -34.00 2.06 -20.27
N CYS A 445 -33.27 2.62 -21.26
CA CYS A 445 -32.59 1.81 -22.28
C CYS A 445 -31.36 1.06 -21.75
N LEU A 446 -30.84 1.39 -20.56
CA LEU A 446 -29.73 0.69 -19.93
C LEU A 446 -30.11 -0.70 -19.40
N MET A 447 -31.42 -0.99 -19.26
CA MET A 447 -31.92 -2.27 -18.76
C MET A 447 -32.68 -3.07 -19.82
N ASP A 448 -32.42 -4.37 -19.88
CA ASP A 448 -33.25 -5.32 -20.61
C ASP A 448 -34.36 -5.85 -19.68
N CYS A 449 -35.60 -5.49 -19.98
CA CYS A 449 -36.78 -5.90 -19.21
C CYS A 449 -36.99 -7.43 -19.19
N LYS A 450 -36.38 -8.18 -20.13
CA LYS A 450 -36.40 -9.66 -20.13
C LYS A 450 -35.56 -10.27 -19.01
N LYS A 451 -34.55 -9.54 -18.53
CA LYS A 451 -33.56 -10.00 -17.55
C LYS A 451 -33.88 -9.53 -16.12
N LEU A 452 -35.07 -9.01 -15.88
CA LEU A 452 -35.56 -8.65 -14.55
C LEU A 452 -36.14 -9.87 -13.84
N SER A 453 -35.88 -10.00 -12.54
CA SER A 453 -36.57 -10.97 -11.69
C SER A 453 -38.09 -10.71 -11.62
N PRO A 454 -38.91 -11.71 -11.24
CA PRO A 454 -40.33 -11.49 -10.97
C PRO A 454 -40.59 -10.35 -9.97
N GLU A 455 -39.76 -10.24 -8.94
CA GLU A 455 -39.83 -9.23 -7.90
C GLU A 455 -39.51 -7.83 -8.46
N ALA A 456 -38.46 -7.71 -9.27
CA ALA A 456 -38.11 -6.45 -9.94
C ALA A 456 -39.17 -6.05 -11.00
N CYS A 457 -39.76 -7.01 -11.72
CA CYS A 457 -40.91 -6.75 -12.61
C CYS A 457 -42.09 -6.17 -11.83
N ALA A 458 -42.51 -6.82 -10.73
CA ALA A 458 -43.65 -6.37 -9.93
C ALA A 458 -43.45 -4.94 -9.38
N HIS A 459 -42.24 -4.63 -8.89
CA HIS A 459 -41.91 -3.26 -8.48
C HIS A 459 -41.93 -2.28 -9.65
N ALA A 460 -41.39 -2.65 -10.83
CA ALA A 460 -41.38 -1.80 -12.01
C ALA A 460 -42.79 -1.51 -12.57
N VAL A 461 -43.73 -2.46 -12.47
CA VAL A 461 -45.13 -2.26 -12.87
C VAL A 461 -45.83 -1.21 -12.00
N GLN A 462 -45.51 -1.17 -10.71
CA GLN A 462 -46.10 -0.22 -9.74
C GLN A 462 -45.38 1.14 -9.72
N ASN A 463 -44.32 1.32 -10.51
CA ASN A 463 -43.45 2.49 -10.41
C ASN A 463 -43.85 3.63 -11.34
N GLU A 464 -44.62 4.57 -10.80
CA GLU A 464 -45.12 5.78 -11.49
C GLU A 464 -44.03 6.68 -12.11
N ARG A 465 -42.76 6.53 -11.69
CA ARG A 465 -41.64 7.33 -12.22
C ARG A 465 -41.18 6.87 -13.60
N LEU A 466 -41.46 5.62 -13.97
CA LEU A 466 -41.06 5.02 -15.25
C LEU A 466 -41.93 5.50 -16.43
N PRO A 467 -41.38 5.61 -17.66
CA PRO A 467 -42.18 5.83 -18.85
C PRO A 467 -43.16 4.66 -19.10
N LEU A 468 -44.42 4.96 -19.45
CA LEU A 468 -45.45 3.96 -19.76
C LEU A 468 -44.98 2.89 -20.76
N ARG A 469 -44.18 3.27 -21.76
CA ARG A 469 -43.60 2.31 -22.73
C ARG A 469 -42.75 1.23 -22.05
N THR A 470 -41.96 1.60 -21.04
CA THR A 470 -41.13 0.67 -20.27
C THR A 470 -41.99 -0.23 -19.41
N VAL A 471 -43.02 0.30 -18.73
CA VAL A 471 -43.98 -0.50 -17.95
C VAL A 471 -44.68 -1.56 -18.82
N VAL A 472 -45.14 -1.17 -20.02
CA VAL A 472 -45.74 -2.12 -20.99
C VAL A 472 -44.74 -3.18 -21.46
N GLN A 473 -43.46 -2.85 -21.63
CA GLN A 473 -42.42 -3.84 -21.97
C GLN A 473 -42.16 -4.84 -20.83
N VAL A 474 -42.18 -4.38 -19.57
CA VAL A 474 -42.09 -5.26 -18.39
C VAL A 474 -43.28 -6.21 -18.34
N LEU A 475 -44.51 -5.70 -18.42
CA LEU A 475 -45.74 -6.50 -18.43
C LEU A 475 -45.77 -7.52 -19.56
N TYR A 476 -45.36 -7.14 -20.77
CA TYR A 476 -45.28 -8.04 -21.91
C TYR A 476 -44.32 -9.21 -21.63
N HIS A 477 -43.13 -8.92 -21.08
CA HIS A 477 -42.15 -9.96 -20.79
C HIS A 477 -42.57 -10.85 -19.60
N GLU A 478 -43.18 -10.29 -18.57
CA GLU A 478 -43.79 -11.05 -17.48
C GLU A 478 -44.87 -12.01 -18.01
N GLN A 479 -45.78 -11.54 -18.86
CA GLN A 479 -46.81 -12.37 -19.49
C GLN A 479 -46.20 -13.49 -20.35
N THR A 480 -45.17 -13.20 -21.17
CA THR A 480 -44.51 -14.25 -21.96
C THR A 480 -43.84 -15.32 -21.10
N ARG A 481 -43.22 -14.92 -19.97
CA ARG A 481 -42.61 -15.85 -19.00
C ARG A 481 -43.66 -16.69 -18.27
N ALA A 482 -44.77 -16.08 -17.86
CA ALA A 482 -45.89 -16.77 -17.23
C ALA A 482 -46.54 -17.79 -18.19
N SER A 483 -46.77 -17.41 -19.45
CA SER A 483 -47.28 -18.33 -20.48
C SER A 483 -46.32 -19.49 -20.73
N ALA A 484 -45.02 -19.24 -20.90
CA ALA A 484 -44.03 -20.32 -21.11
C ALA A 484 -43.94 -21.28 -19.91
N ALA A 485 -43.99 -20.76 -18.68
CA ALA A 485 -44.02 -21.58 -17.47
C ALA A 485 -45.33 -22.35 -17.28
N ALA A 486 -46.41 -21.97 -17.97
CA ALA A 486 -47.65 -22.72 -18.04
C ALA A 486 -47.58 -23.83 -19.11
N THR A 487 -46.97 -23.59 -20.27
CA THR A 487 -46.75 -24.63 -21.29
C THR A 487 -45.87 -25.77 -20.76
N VAL A 488 -44.74 -25.44 -20.13
CA VAL A 488 -43.83 -26.45 -19.53
C VAL A 488 -44.55 -27.28 -18.45
N ARG A 489 -45.49 -26.67 -17.71
CA ARG A 489 -46.35 -27.38 -16.75
C ARG A 489 -47.44 -28.23 -17.41
N ALA A 490 -47.92 -27.87 -18.59
CA ALA A 490 -48.85 -28.71 -19.35
C ALA A 490 -48.14 -29.93 -19.94
N ASP A 491 -46.97 -29.73 -20.55
CA ASP A 491 -46.19 -30.82 -21.16
C ASP A 491 -45.71 -31.86 -20.13
N SER A 492 -45.31 -31.41 -18.93
CA SER A 492 -44.92 -32.31 -17.83
C SER A 492 -46.10 -33.07 -17.19
N ILE A 493 -47.35 -32.62 -17.35
CA ILE A 493 -48.55 -33.37 -16.96
C ILE A 493 -48.92 -34.41 -18.03
N CYS A 494 -48.68 -34.11 -19.32
CA CYS A 494 -49.05 -34.98 -20.44
C CYS A 494 -48.19 -36.26 -20.59
N ILE A 495 -47.03 -36.36 -19.94
CA ILE A 495 -46.17 -37.56 -19.99
C ILE A 495 -46.73 -38.72 -19.13
N GLY A 496 -47.67 -38.43 -18.21
CA GLY A 496 -48.19 -39.40 -17.24
C GLY A 496 -49.32 -40.34 -17.69
N SER A 497 -49.77 -40.32 -18.96
CA SER A 497 -50.91 -41.15 -19.40
C SER A 497 -50.97 -41.43 -20.91
N TYR A 498 -50.23 -42.45 -21.36
CA TYR A 498 -50.79 -43.51 -22.23
C TYR A 498 -49.94 -44.78 -22.14
N GLU A 499 -50.53 -45.87 -21.64
CA GLU A 499 -49.97 -47.22 -21.73
C GLU A 499 -50.94 -48.10 -22.54
N SER A 500 -50.38 -49.06 -23.29
CA SER A 500 -51.07 -50.02 -24.19
C SER A 500 -51.71 -49.45 -25.48
N SER A 501 -51.59 -50.10 -26.66
CA SER A 501 -51.02 -51.43 -26.94
C SER A 501 -50.72 -51.67 -28.44
N ARG A 502 -49.56 -52.31 -28.74
CA ARG A 502 -49.29 -53.29 -29.85
C ARG A 502 -49.31 -52.78 -31.33
N SER A 503 -48.51 -53.30 -32.28
CA SER A 503 -47.35 -54.24 -32.33
C SER A 503 -46.69 -54.23 -33.74
N GLY A 504 -45.39 -54.59 -33.85
CA GLY A 504 -44.70 -55.02 -35.10
C GLY A 504 -43.63 -54.03 -35.62
N ALA A 505 -42.33 -54.19 -35.34
CA ALA A 505 -41.36 -55.12 -35.97
C ALA A 505 -40.86 -54.62 -37.35
N THR A 506 -39.56 -54.47 -37.67
CA THR A 506 -38.26 -54.75 -36.99
C THR A 506 -37.30 -53.52 -37.12
N THR A 507 -35.97 -53.47 -36.90
CA THR A 507 -34.86 -54.44 -36.65
C THR A 507 -33.63 -53.68 -36.07
N ASN A 508 -32.70 -54.38 -35.39
CA ASN A 508 -31.24 -54.14 -35.21
C ASN A 508 -30.75 -52.75 -34.71
N THR A 509 -30.31 -52.58 -33.45
CA THR A 509 -29.03 -53.01 -32.78
C THR A 509 -27.78 -52.21 -33.23
N GLU A 510 -26.80 -51.78 -32.42
CA GLU A 510 -26.34 -51.95 -31.00
C GLU A 510 -25.75 -50.56 -30.52
N ASP A 511 -26.04 -49.99 -29.34
CA ASP A 511 -25.38 -50.08 -27.98
C ASP A 511 -24.47 -48.87 -27.63
N GLU A 512 -24.81 -48.06 -26.59
CA GLU A 512 -24.22 -47.96 -25.21
C GLU A 512 -22.88 -47.16 -25.10
N TRP A 513 -22.56 -46.30 -24.10
CA TRP A 513 -23.14 -45.74 -22.84
C TRP A 513 -22.72 -44.24 -22.73
N ASP A 514 -23.49 -43.28 -22.17
CA ASP A 514 -23.89 -42.94 -20.78
C ASP A 514 -22.90 -42.02 -19.99
N GLY A 515 -23.46 -41.07 -19.20
CA GLY A 515 -22.73 -39.95 -18.58
C GLY A 515 -23.60 -38.93 -17.82
N VAL A 516 -24.31 -39.40 -16.80
CA VAL A 516 -25.21 -38.68 -15.85
C VAL A 516 -24.77 -37.26 -15.40
N ILE A 517 -25.74 -36.33 -15.35
CA ILE A 517 -25.80 -35.25 -14.34
C ILE A 517 -27.18 -35.27 -13.67
N ALA A 518 -27.19 -35.29 -12.34
CA ALA A 518 -28.42 -35.30 -11.53
C ALA A 518 -29.01 -33.89 -11.36
N VAL A 519 -30.33 -33.83 -11.19
CA VAL A 519 -31.06 -32.66 -10.69
C VAL A 519 -31.87 -33.12 -9.49
N GLU A 520 -31.48 -32.70 -8.28
CA GLU A 520 -32.34 -32.84 -7.09
C GLU A 520 -33.39 -31.73 -7.10
N ASP A 521 -34.67 -32.12 -7.02
CA ASP A 521 -35.80 -31.20 -7.11
C ASP A 521 -36.30 -30.76 -5.72
N LEU A 522 -36.99 -29.62 -5.67
CA LEU A 522 -37.45 -29.01 -4.43
C LEU A 522 -38.60 -29.79 -3.79
N SER A 523 -38.53 -29.93 -2.46
CA SER A 523 -39.75 -30.06 -1.66
C SER A 523 -39.66 -29.26 -0.37
N LEU A 524 -40.63 -28.36 -0.16
CA LEU A 524 -41.46 -28.32 1.05
C LEU A 524 -42.59 -27.31 0.92
N SER A 525 -43.80 -27.75 1.30
CA SER A 525 -45.05 -27.04 1.06
C SER A 525 -45.48 -26.19 2.25
N SER A 526 -46.14 -25.08 1.90
CA SER A 526 -46.96 -24.19 2.72
C SER A 526 -47.97 -24.90 3.65
N LYS A 527 -47.79 -24.70 4.95
CA LYS A 527 -48.86 -24.62 5.98
C LYS A 527 -48.48 -23.44 6.90
N THR A 528 -49.35 -22.53 7.35
CA THR A 528 -50.61 -22.75 8.06
C THR A 528 -51.42 -21.44 8.08
N THR A 529 -52.76 -21.47 8.22
CA THR A 529 -53.58 -20.27 8.53
C THR A 529 -54.72 -20.57 9.52
N LYS A 530 -55.00 -19.57 10.41
CA LYS A 530 -56.15 -19.45 11.36
C LYS A 530 -56.10 -20.45 12.55
N GLN A 531 -56.41 -20.06 13.80
CA GLN A 531 -57.51 -19.22 14.33
C GLN A 531 -57.16 -18.45 15.63
N LEU A 532 -58.01 -17.47 15.98
CA LEU A 532 -58.55 -17.04 17.31
C LEU A 532 -57.74 -17.37 18.60
N GLY A 533 -57.61 -16.51 19.62
CA GLY A 533 -58.09 -15.13 19.82
C GLY A 533 -58.34 -14.79 21.32
N LEU A 534 -58.15 -13.50 21.68
CA LEU A 534 -58.64 -12.80 22.90
C LEU A 534 -58.05 -13.10 24.31
N VAL A 535 -58.17 -12.07 25.17
CA VAL A 535 -57.81 -11.94 26.61
C VAL A 535 -56.29 -11.81 26.89
N GLY A 536 -55.78 -10.83 27.67
CA GLY A 536 -56.40 -9.63 28.27
C GLY A 536 -55.55 -9.06 29.44
N GLN A 537 -55.72 -7.75 29.74
CA GLN A 537 -55.13 -6.97 30.85
C GLN A 537 -53.61 -6.66 30.74
N ARG A 538 -53.09 -5.41 30.78
CA ARG A 538 -53.29 -4.15 31.57
C ARG A 538 -52.33 -4.02 32.76
N HIS A 539 -51.31 -3.17 32.60
CA HIS A 539 -50.72 -2.17 33.52
C HIS A 539 -49.74 -1.36 32.61
N LEU A 540 -49.80 -0.04 32.37
CA LEU A 540 -50.06 1.16 33.20
C LEU A 540 -49.08 1.34 34.37
N ALA A 541 -48.03 2.13 34.10
CA ALA A 541 -47.37 3.01 35.05
C ALA A 541 -46.88 4.26 34.26
N GLU A 542 -47.19 5.45 34.76
CA GLU A 542 -46.91 6.75 34.13
C GLU A 542 -45.72 7.50 34.85
N PRO A 543 -45.28 8.68 34.38
CA PRO A 543 -43.91 9.17 34.64
C PRO A 543 -43.77 10.27 35.72
N GLY A 544 -42.50 10.61 36.03
CA GLY A 544 -42.08 11.88 36.66
C GLY A 544 -41.50 11.75 38.08
N PRO A 545 -40.90 12.81 38.65
CA PRO A 545 -40.68 14.15 38.08
C PRO A 545 -39.20 14.65 38.12
N SER A 546 -39.03 15.89 37.66
CA SER A 546 -37.81 16.72 37.62
C SER A 546 -37.46 17.43 38.94
N GLN A 547 -36.17 17.81 39.14
CA GLN A 547 -35.58 18.96 39.88
C GLN A 547 -34.07 18.68 40.09
N GLU A 548 -33.11 19.61 40.20
CA GLU A 548 -33.00 21.07 39.98
C GLU A 548 -31.49 21.43 39.89
N ASP A 549 -31.10 22.48 39.14
CA ASP A 549 -29.75 23.11 39.23
C ASP A 549 -29.68 24.03 40.48
N PRO A 550 -28.49 24.42 40.97
CA PRO A 550 -28.09 25.81 40.72
C PRO A 550 -26.56 26.11 40.57
N LEU A 551 -26.27 26.97 39.58
CA LEU A 551 -25.46 28.21 39.63
C LEU A 551 -24.03 28.24 40.22
N GLN A 552 -23.07 28.70 39.40
CA GLN A 552 -22.17 29.89 39.57
C GLN A 552 -20.86 29.72 38.77
N GLU A 553 -20.16 30.75 38.25
CA GLU A 553 -20.54 32.08 37.76
C GLU A 553 -19.37 32.65 36.92
N HIS A 554 -19.65 33.65 36.07
CA HIS A 554 -18.75 34.67 35.48
C HIS A 554 -17.22 34.44 35.32
N GLN A 555 -16.74 34.61 34.08
CA GLN A 555 -16.06 35.87 33.70
C GLN A 555 -16.10 36.12 32.18
N ALA A 556 -15.94 37.38 31.77
CA ALA A 556 -16.23 37.87 30.42
C ALA A 556 -15.24 38.96 29.96
N VAL A 557 -15.44 39.43 28.72
CA VAL A 557 -14.89 40.65 28.08
C VAL A 557 -13.49 40.52 27.44
N GLY A 558 -13.39 40.92 26.16
CA GLY A 558 -12.12 40.95 25.43
C GLY A 558 -12.17 41.35 23.94
N CYS A 559 -13.12 42.18 23.49
CA CYS A 559 -13.14 42.70 22.11
C CYS A 559 -12.35 44.01 21.96
N LEU A 560 -11.27 43.99 21.17
CA LEU A 560 -10.65 45.16 20.51
C LEU A 560 -10.08 44.65 19.16
N ALA A 561 -10.64 45.01 18.01
CA ALA A 561 -10.54 46.30 17.30
C ALA A 561 -9.23 46.48 16.51
N LEU A 562 -9.38 46.67 15.19
CA LEU A 562 -8.33 47.02 14.24
C LEU A 562 -7.72 48.41 14.55
N PRO A 563 -6.57 48.74 13.94
CA PRO A 563 -6.68 49.75 12.88
C PRO A 563 -5.93 49.39 11.59
N ALA A 564 -6.39 49.98 10.48
CA ALA A 564 -5.70 49.99 9.20
C ALA A 564 -4.96 51.31 8.99
N SER A 565 -3.82 51.29 8.28
CA SER A 565 -3.17 52.52 7.78
C SER A 565 -2.39 52.31 6.48
N HIS A 566 -3.02 52.74 5.38
CA HIS A 566 -2.49 53.36 4.15
C HIS A 566 -1.05 53.12 3.65
N GLN A 567 -1.00 52.56 2.43
CA GLN A 567 -0.38 53.12 1.20
C GLN A 567 1.04 53.74 1.21
N LYS A 568 1.90 53.17 0.35
CA LYS A 568 2.58 53.84 -0.81
C LYS A 568 3.01 52.73 -1.77
N SER A 569 2.53 52.70 -3.01
CA SER A 569 3.04 53.43 -4.20
C SER A 569 4.47 53.05 -4.58
N GLY A 570 4.63 52.43 -5.75
CA GLY A 570 5.91 51.97 -6.28
C GLY A 570 5.74 51.24 -7.63
N ALA A 571 5.41 51.98 -8.69
CA ALA A 571 5.38 51.44 -10.04
C ALA A 571 6.82 51.31 -10.60
N GLY A 572 7.12 50.18 -11.24
CA GLY A 572 8.40 49.92 -11.91
C GLY A 572 8.20 48.95 -13.07
N VAL A 573 8.52 49.40 -14.27
CA VAL A 573 8.35 48.68 -15.55
C VAL A 573 9.71 48.11 -16.00
N LEU A 574 9.70 47.21 -17.02
CA LEU A 574 10.83 46.58 -17.73
C LEU A 574 11.30 45.25 -17.13
N ALA A 575 11.69 44.24 -17.91
CA ALA A 575 11.52 44.00 -19.36
C ALA A 575 11.64 42.48 -19.65
N ALA A 576 11.25 42.06 -20.86
CA ALA A 576 11.38 40.68 -21.31
C ALA A 576 12.83 40.27 -21.62
N ALA A 577 13.15 38.99 -21.41
CA ALA A 577 14.31 38.33 -22.01
C ALA A 577 13.99 36.86 -22.30
N SER A 578 13.50 36.58 -23.51
CA SER A 578 13.52 35.22 -24.07
C SER A 578 14.93 34.92 -24.57
N SER A 579 15.53 33.81 -24.14
CA SER A 579 16.79 33.31 -24.69
C SER A 579 16.60 31.89 -25.22
N SER A 580 16.73 31.78 -26.55
CA SER A 580 16.64 30.53 -27.29
C SER A 580 17.91 29.69 -27.10
N LEU A 581 17.77 28.37 -26.94
CA LEU A 581 18.83 27.43 -27.32
C LEU A 581 18.22 26.31 -28.19
N ARG A 582 18.68 26.25 -29.43
CA ARG A 582 18.43 25.18 -30.40
C ARG A 582 19.74 24.95 -31.16
N MET A 583 19.93 23.71 -31.63
CA MET A 583 21.04 23.26 -32.50
C MET A 583 22.42 23.18 -31.81
N ASN A 584 23.31 22.26 -32.17
CA ASN A 584 23.38 21.43 -33.39
C ASN A 584 23.47 19.91 -33.15
N VAL A 585 23.08 19.17 -34.18
CA VAL A 585 23.52 17.80 -34.48
C VAL A 585 24.67 17.89 -35.48
N ALA A 586 25.65 17.01 -35.36
CA ALA A 586 26.57 16.59 -36.43
C ALA A 586 26.76 15.07 -36.30
#